data_AF-A0A1G2XQ81-F1
#
_entry.id   AF-A0A1G2XQ81-F1
#
_cell.length_a   1.000
_cell.length_b   1.000
_cell.length_c   1.000
_cell.angle_alpha   90.00
_cell.angle_beta   90.00
_cell.angle_gamma   90.00
#
_symmetry.space_group_name_H-M   'P 1'
#
loop_
_entity.id
_entity.type
_entity.pdbx_description
1 polymer ?
#
loop_
_entity_poly.entity_id
_entity_poly.type
_entity_poly.pdbx_seq_one_letter_code
_entity_poly.pdbx_strand_id
1 'polypeptide(L)' 'MCPIDNVKPVKNAINPAAITPETAAKMLGLQVEIVQKHIAQGAPTAADGTISLISYAAWLNSRENYGN' A
#
# COMPACT_ATOMS: atom_id res chain seq x y z
N MET A 1 10.35 34.26 25.39
CA MET A 1 10.45 32.79 25.39
C MET A 1 9.23 32.27 24.63
N CYS A 2 9.36 31.92 23.36
CA CYS A 2 8.24 31.45 22.54
C CYS A 2 7.99 29.96 22.85
N PRO A 3 6.73 29.50 22.99
CA PRO A 3 6.45 28.08 23.22
C PRO A 3 6.81 27.28 21.97
N ILE A 4 7.70 26.30 22.15
CA ILE A 4 8.01 25.30 21.13
C ILE A 4 6.74 24.50 20.84
N ASP A 5 6.23 24.70 19.63
CA ASP A 5 5.05 24.06 19.09
C ASP A 5 5.14 22.54 19.29
N ASN A 6 4.05 21.95 19.78
CA ASN A 6 3.89 20.52 20.02
C ASN A 6 3.85 19.77 18.69
N VAL A 7 4.98 19.71 17.97
CA VAL A 7 5.15 18.88 16.78
C VAL A 7 5.14 17.43 17.25
N LYS A 8 3.94 16.85 17.33
CA LYS A 8 3.75 15.40 17.34
C LYS A 8 4.54 14.89 16.14
N PRO A 9 5.54 14.00 16.30
CA PRO A 9 6.20 13.41 15.16
C PRO A 9 5.11 12.66 14.41
N VAL A 10 4.64 13.25 13.32
CA VAL A 10 3.77 12.58 12.39
C VAL A 10 4.61 11.40 11.91
N LYS A 11 4.29 10.20 12.38
CA LYS A 11 4.87 8.94 11.89
C LYS A 11 4.34 8.70 10.48
N ASN A 12 4.61 9.65 9.57
CA ASN A 12 4.16 9.65 8.18
C ASN A 12 5.19 9.03 7.24
N ALA A 13 6.23 8.40 7.77
CA ALA A 13 7.00 7.42 7.01
C ALA A 13 6.11 6.17 6.82
N ILE A 14 5.08 6.30 5.97
CA ILE A 14 4.42 5.15 5.37
C ILE A 14 5.55 4.41 4.67
N ASN A 15 5.96 3.27 5.22
CA ASN A 15 6.95 2.42 4.58
C ASN A 15 6.32 1.93 3.28
N PRO A 16 6.75 2.40 2.10
CA PRO A 16 6.12 2.01 0.84
C PRO A 16 6.29 0.50 0.57
N ALA A 17 7.23 -0.14 1.27
CA ALA A 17 7.45 -1.58 1.24
C ALA A 17 6.53 -2.39 2.18
N ALA A 18 5.79 -1.73 3.09
CA ALA A 18 4.93 -2.38 4.08
C ALA A 18 3.73 -1.48 4.43
N ILE A 19 2.76 -1.41 3.53
CA ILE A 19 1.49 -0.68 3.73
C ILE A 19 0.34 -1.65 3.96
N THR A 20 -0.67 -1.26 4.73
CA THR A 20 -1.87 -2.08 4.88
C THR A 20 -2.68 -2.14 3.57
N PRO A 21 -3.46 -3.21 3.33
CA PRO A 21 -4.36 -3.27 2.18
C PRO A 21 -5.31 -2.08 2.08
N GLU A 22 -5.77 -1.54 3.21
CA GLU A 22 -6.60 -0.33 3.26
C GLU A 22 -5.83 0.92 2.80
N THR A 23 -4.56 1.04 3.18
CA THR A 23 -3.71 2.15 2.74
C THR A 23 -3.40 2.03 1.25
N ALA A 24 -3.09 0.82 0.77
CA ALA A 24 -2.91 0.54 -0.65
C ALA A 24 -4.16 0.90 -1.46
N ALA A 25 -5.34 0.49 -0.99
CA ALA A 25 -6.62 0.82 -1.59
C ALA A 25 -6.81 2.34 -1.71
N LYS A 26 -6.59 3.08 -0.61
CA LYS A 26 -6.68 4.55 -0.59
C LYS A 26 -5.68 5.22 -1.54
N MET A 27 -4.43 4.76 -1.57
CA MET A 27 -3.39 5.34 -2.43
C MET A 27 -3.64 5.08 -3.92
N LEU A 28 -4.24 3.94 -4.25
CA LEU A 28 -4.59 3.56 -5.61
C LEU A 28 -5.98 4.07 -6.04
N GLY A 29 -6.75 4.65 -5.12
CA GLY A 29 -8.15 5.01 -5.38
C GLY A 29 -9.06 3.79 -5.62
N LEU A 30 -8.67 2.62 -5.14
CA LEU A 30 -9.40 1.36 -5.28
C LEU A 30 -10.17 1.04 -3.99
N GLN A 31 -11.17 0.16 -4.10
CA GLN A 31 -11.80 -0.42 -2.91
C GLN A 31 -10.90 -1.48 -2.27
N VAL A 32 -10.93 -1.59 -0.94
CA VAL A 32 -10.14 -2.59 -0.20
C VAL A 32 -10.46 -4.02 -0.64
N GLU A 33 -11.71 -4.28 -1.02
CA GLU A 33 -12.15 -5.59 -1.55
C GLU A 33 -11.42 -5.96 -2.84
N ILE A 34 -11.12 -4.99 -3.72
CA ILE A 34 -10.34 -5.21 -4.95
C ILE A 34 -8.90 -5.60 -4.58
N VAL A 35 -8.31 -4.90 -3.61
CA VAL A 35 -6.97 -5.22 -3.12
C VAL A 35 -6.95 -6.62 -2.49
N GLN A 36 -7.95 -6.99 -1.69
CA GLN A 36 -8.08 -8.34 -1.13
C GLN A 36 -8.26 -9.40 -2.22
N LYS A 37 -9.04 -9.11 -3.26
CA LYS A 37 -9.15 -9.99 -4.44
C LYS A 37 -7.80 -10.17 -5.13
N HIS A 38 -7.01 -9.11 -5.29
CA HIS A 38 -5.67 -9.20 -5.87
C HIS A 38 -4.72 -10.04 -5.01
N ILE A 39 -4.77 -9.89 -3.68
CA ILE A 39 -4.03 -10.76 -2.74
C ILE A 39 -4.44 -12.23 -2.94
N ALA A 40 -5.74 -12.51 -2.97
CA ALA A 40 -6.25 -13.87 -3.21
C ALA A 40 -5.87 -14.41 -4.61
N GLN A 41 -5.64 -13.53 -5.58
CA GLN A 41 -5.15 -13.87 -6.92
C GLN A 41 -3.63 -14.02 -7.01
N GLY A 42 -2.90 -13.86 -5.89
CA GLY A 42 -1.45 -14.04 -5.82
C GLY A 42 -0.65 -12.74 -5.86
N ALA A 43 -1.25 -11.60 -5.54
CA ALA A 43 -0.49 -10.37 -5.37
C ALA A 43 0.52 -10.52 -4.21
N PRO A 44 1.77 -10.04 -4.38
CA PRO A 44 2.82 -10.20 -3.38
C PRO A 44 2.49 -9.43 -2.10
N THR A 45 2.23 -10.18 -1.03
CA THR A 45 2.06 -9.67 0.34
C THR A 45 3.20 -10.11 1.23
N ALA A 46 3.60 -9.26 2.16
CA ALA A 46 4.51 -9.62 3.24
C ALA A 46 3.84 -10.60 4.21
N ALA A 47 4.64 -11.41 4.90
CA ALA A 47 4.17 -12.40 5.87
C ALA A 47 3.41 -11.78 7.06
N ASP A 48 3.61 -10.49 7.32
CA ASP A 48 2.92 -9.71 8.34
C ASP A 48 1.50 -9.26 7.90
N GLY A 49 1.09 -9.57 6.66
CA GLY A 49 -0.19 -9.13 6.08
C GLY A 49 -0.16 -7.73 5.47
N THR A 50 1.02 -7.11 5.40
CA THR A 50 1.25 -5.85 4.69
C THR A 50 1.55 -6.08 3.22
N ILE A 51 1.39 -5.04 2.41
CA ILE A 51 1.61 -5.02 0.96
C ILE A 51 2.81 -4.12 0.69
N SER A 52 3.74 -4.57 -0.15
CA SER A 52 4.75 -3.68 -0.72
C SER A 52 4.12 -2.99 -1.93
N LEU A 53 3.96 -1.66 -1.88
CA LEU A 53 3.37 -0.87 -2.96
C LEU A 53 4.12 -1.08 -4.27
N ILE A 54 5.45 -1.18 -4.21
CA ILE A 54 6.29 -1.40 -5.40
C ILE A 54 6.04 -2.80 -6.00
N SER A 55 6.03 -3.84 -5.17
CA SER A 55 5.79 -5.21 -5.63
C SER A 55 4.37 -5.38 -6.14
N TYR A 56 3.40 -4.76 -5.47
CA TYR A 56 2.00 -4.77 -5.88
C TYR A 56 1.77 -3.99 -7.18
N ALA A 57 2.37 -2.81 -7.34
CA ALA A 57 2.28 -2.03 -8.57
C ALA A 57 2.95 -2.75 -9.74
N ALA A 58 4.09 -3.43 -9.51
CA ALA A 58 4.75 -4.26 -10.51
C ALA A 58 3.89 -5.47 -10.92
N TRP A 59 3.27 -6.16 -9.95
CA TRP A 59 2.34 -7.25 -10.22
C TRP A 59 1.11 -6.79 -11.00
N LEU A 60 0.52 -5.65 -10.60
CA LEU A 60 -0.64 -5.08 -11.28
C LEU A 60 -0.30 -4.68 -12.72
N ASN A 61 0.83 -4.00 -12.93
CA ASN A 61 1.29 -3.64 -14.28
C ASN A 61 1.58 -4.86 -15.15
N SER A 62 2.13 -5.94 -14.57
CA SER A 62 2.30 -7.20 -15.29
C SER A 62 0.94 -7.71 -15.77
N ARG A 63 -0.08 -7.69 -14.91
CA ARG A 63 -1.41 -8.19 -15.25
C ARG A 63 -2.13 -7.36 -16.30
N GLU A 64 -2.04 -6.03 -16.22
CA GLU A 64 -2.60 -5.13 -17.23
C GLU A 64 -1.84 -5.24 -18.56
N ASN A 65 -0.50 -5.42 -18.55
CA ASN A 65 0.27 -5.64 -19.79
C ASN A 65 0.10 -7.04 -20.40
N TYR A 66 -0.29 -8.05 -19.61
CA TYR A 66 -0.67 -9.37 -20.13
C TYR A 66 -2.12 -9.39 -20.67
N GLY A 67 -2.86 -8.28 -20.56
CA GLY A 67 -4.12 -8.06 -21.26
C GLY A 67 -3.86 -7.54 -22.68
N ASN A 68 -3.61 -8.46 -23.61
CA ASN A 68 -3.54 -8.20 -25.05
C ASN A 68 -4.91 -7.83 -25.63
#